data_AF-A0A7R9P603-F1
#
_entry.id   AF-A0A7R9P603-F1
#
_cell.length_a   1.000
_cell.length_b   1.000
_cell.length_c   1.000
_cell.angle_alpha   90.00
_cell.angle_beta   90.00
_cell.angle_gamma   90.00
#
_symmetry.space_group_name_H-M   'P 1'
#
loop_
_entity.id
_entity.type
_entity.pdbx_description
1 polymer ?
#
loop_
_entity_poly.entity_id
_entity_poly.type
_entity_poly.pdbx_seq_one_letter_code
_entity_poly.pdbx_strand_id
1 'polypeptide(L)'
;MDENIDLIKVGSRKSQLALIQTNHIVSILKGLYPNKTFELVTMTTIGDQILDKPLPKIGEKSLFTKELEIALEQQDVDLVVHSLKDLPTTLPDGMCIGAVCKREDARDAVVLHAKHKGKTLATLPKGSVIGTSSLRRASQLHLKYPDLKVKDVRGNLNTRLAKLDKGDLYDGLVLAAAGLERMGWETRVSQVYKYKLEEMMGWEARVSQVYKHILEEIMGWEAPVSQVYKHKLEEMMGWEAPIRQSLEAEDMMYAVGQGALAVECREDDFAMLQMLEPLQHVSTTLRVAAERSFLRTLGGGCSAPVAVISKFNGSTLSLTGGVWSLDGSKSLGHYSDVTVNYSEEDDTGEPARKCPYRTPKLFCSISPGNMSYLDFHAAEKLGEDIAQGLIRQGALDVMNEAKQHIQGSITPLQKILLADECLWDMKHPSAIKSLPISTSLDNDSATFIETTKKDIYSHEIKVSKSVPETTETNLNDFNSTKPSLDPKNSFAEDHNSDLSISHSKNHHDSAAIVT
;
A
#
# COMPACT_ATOMS: atom_id res chain seq x y z
N MET A 1 22.87 36.11 0.24
CA MET A 1 21.93 35.46 1.19
C MET A 1 21.84 34.04 0.71
N ASP A 2 22.63 33.14 1.31
CA ASP A 2 22.45 31.71 1.11
C ASP A 2 21.28 31.28 1.99
N GLU A 3 20.06 31.37 1.45
CA GLU A 3 18.97 30.61 2.02
C GLU A 3 19.28 29.14 1.76
N ASN A 4 19.51 28.40 2.84
CA ASN A 4 19.91 27.00 2.77
C ASN A 4 18.70 26.18 2.29
N ILE A 5 18.57 26.01 0.97
CA ILE A 5 17.44 25.33 0.34
C ILE A 5 17.45 23.86 0.78
N ASP A 6 16.51 23.52 1.65
CA ASP A 6 16.36 22.18 2.18
C ASP A 6 15.76 21.25 1.10
N LEU A 7 16.55 20.28 0.68
CA LEU A 7 16.25 19.35 -0.40
C LEU A 7 15.61 18.09 0.16
N ILE A 8 14.35 17.86 -0.18
CA ILE A 8 13.61 16.66 0.19
C ILE A 8 13.60 15.67 -0.98
N LYS A 9 14.15 14.48 -0.77
CA LYS A 9 14.13 13.39 -1.75
C LYS A 9 12.88 12.54 -1.58
N VAL A 10 12.12 12.40 -2.65
CA VAL A 10 10.81 11.74 -2.66
C VAL A 10 10.87 10.46 -3.49
N GLY A 11 10.77 9.31 -2.83
CA GLY A 11 10.75 8.01 -3.47
C GLY A 11 9.44 7.74 -4.23
N SER A 12 9.57 7.09 -5.40
CA SER A 12 8.41 6.62 -6.17
C SER A 12 8.74 5.41 -7.04
N ARG A 13 7.70 4.63 -7.39
CA ARG A 13 7.79 3.61 -8.43
C ARG A 13 7.70 4.26 -9.81
N LYS A 14 8.42 3.69 -10.78
CA LYS A 14 8.37 4.13 -12.20
C LYS A 14 7.00 3.94 -12.90
N SER A 15 6.03 3.28 -12.27
CA SER A 15 4.70 3.11 -12.86
C SER A 15 3.96 4.45 -12.98
N GLN A 16 3.28 4.70 -14.11
CA GLN A 16 2.61 5.98 -14.40
C GLN A 16 1.66 6.44 -13.27
N LEU A 17 0.87 5.52 -12.70
CA LEU A 17 -0.04 5.85 -11.60
C LEU A 17 0.73 6.26 -10.33
N ALA A 18 1.82 5.58 -9.99
CA ALA A 18 2.65 5.96 -8.84
C ALA A 18 3.28 7.34 -9.05
N LEU A 19 3.81 7.62 -10.24
CA LEU A 19 4.35 8.95 -10.57
C LEU A 19 3.29 10.04 -10.48
N ILE A 20 2.04 9.80 -10.92
CA ILE A 20 0.94 10.74 -10.76
C ILE A 20 0.63 10.98 -9.27
N GLN A 21 0.57 9.92 -8.47
CA GLN A 21 0.31 10.00 -7.03
C GLN A 21 1.41 10.77 -6.30
N THR A 22 2.67 10.49 -6.58
CA THR A 22 3.80 11.20 -5.98
C THR A 22 3.83 12.66 -6.41
N ASN A 23 3.64 12.97 -7.70
CA ASN A 23 3.59 14.36 -8.17
C ASN A 23 2.42 15.15 -7.57
N HIS A 24 1.28 14.51 -7.32
CA HIS A 24 0.15 15.14 -6.62
C HIS A 24 0.54 15.55 -5.19
N ILE A 25 1.13 14.64 -4.41
CA ILE A 25 1.60 14.97 -3.05
C ILE A 25 2.71 16.02 -3.06
N VAL A 26 3.69 15.91 -3.97
CA VAL A 26 4.76 16.91 -4.14
C VAL A 26 4.19 18.29 -4.52
N SER A 27 3.11 18.35 -5.32
CA SER A 27 2.44 19.61 -5.65
C SER A 27 1.79 20.26 -4.43
N ILE A 28 1.23 19.47 -3.51
CA ILE A 28 0.66 19.99 -2.25
C ILE A 28 1.79 20.47 -1.33
N LEU A 29 2.85 19.66 -1.15
CA LEU A 29 4.01 20.00 -0.33
C LEU A 29 4.73 21.26 -0.82
N LYS A 30 4.87 21.47 -2.14
CA LYS A 30 5.41 22.71 -2.71
C LYS A 30 4.54 23.94 -2.42
N GLY A 31 3.22 23.77 -2.34
CA GLY A 31 2.30 24.84 -1.95
C GLY A 31 2.39 25.19 -0.46
N LEU A 32 2.62 24.19 0.40
CA LEU A 32 2.80 24.36 1.84
C LEU A 32 4.19 24.89 2.23
N TYR A 33 5.23 24.49 1.49
CA TYR A 33 6.63 24.79 1.77
C TYR A 33 7.36 25.36 0.53
N PRO A 34 7.08 26.61 0.11
CA PRO A 34 7.67 27.21 -1.10
C PRO A 34 9.20 27.29 -1.09
N ASN A 35 9.81 27.33 0.10
CA ASN A 35 11.26 27.45 0.30
C ASN A 35 12.00 26.10 0.34
N LYS A 36 11.30 24.97 0.14
CA LYS A 36 11.90 23.63 0.04
C LYS A 36 11.90 23.14 -1.40
N THR A 37 12.96 22.44 -1.81
CA THR A 37 12.98 21.70 -3.08
C THR A 37 12.58 20.24 -2.86
N PHE A 38 11.94 19.66 -3.88
CA PHE A 38 11.51 18.27 -3.86
C PHE A 38 12.02 17.57 -5.12
N GLU A 39 12.91 16.59 -4.93
CA GLU A 39 13.49 15.76 -5.98
C GLU A 39 12.78 14.41 -6.05
N LEU A 40 12.48 13.90 -7.25
CA LEU A 40 11.80 12.62 -7.43
C LEU A 40 12.82 11.50 -7.71
N VAL A 41 12.99 10.57 -6.76
CA VAL A 41 13.88 9.42 -6.88
C VAL A 41 13.07 8.20 -7.30
N THR A 42 13.20 7.79 -8.56
CA THR A 42 12.37 6.70 -9.13
C THR A 42 13.07 5.35 -9.16
N MET A 43 12.41 4.32 -8.62
CA MET A 43 12.93 2.95 -8.55
C MET A 43 11.94 1.91 -9.10
N THR A 44 12.42 0.67 -9.22
CA THR A 44 11.70 -0.45 -9.86
C THR A 44 11.61 -1.59 -8.86
N THR A 45 10.41 -2.02 -8.49
CA THR A 45 10.24 -3.08 -7.48
C THR A 45 10.13 -4.47 -8.12
N ILE A 46 10.34 -5.54 -7.36
CA ILE A 46 10.12 -6.94 -7.80
C ILE A 46 8.72 -7.09 -8.43
N GLY A 47 7.69 -6.48 -7.84
CA GLY A 47 6.32 -6.50 -8.37
C GLY A 47 6.12 -5.80 -9.72
N ASP A 48 7.00 -4.89 -10.13
CA ASP A 48 7.02 -4.31 -11.48
C ASP A 48 7.76 -5.22 -12.49
N GLN A 49 8.63 -6.13 -12.01
CA GLN A 49 9.38 -7.09 -12.83
C GLN A 49 8.59 -8.39 -13.07
N ILE A 50 7.90 -8.92 -12.06
CA ILE A 50 7.13 -10.18 -12.16
C ILE A 50 5.75 -9.90 -12.73
N LEU A 51 5.58 -9.98 -14.06
CA LEU A 51 4.29 -9.72 -14.73
C LEU A 51 3.46 -10.98 -15.05
N ASP A 52 4.06 -12.17 -14.98
CA ASP A 52 3.55 -13.45 -15.51
C ASP A 52 2.74 -14.30 -14.50
N LYS A 53 2.99 -14.17 -13.19
CA LYS A 53 2.38 -15.01 -12.13
C LYS A 53 1.27 -14.29 -11.34
N PRO A 54 0.15 -14.95 -10.95
CA PRO A 54 -0.89 -14.34 -10.10
C PRO A 54 -0.37 -13.85 -8.73
N LEU A 55 -0.81 -12.68 -8.24
CA LEU A 55 -0.31 -12.10 -6.97
C LEU A 55 -0.38 -13.07 -5.78
N PRO A 56 -1.47 -13.82 -5.55
CA PRO A 56 -1.54 -14.73 -4.41
C PRO A 56 -0.47 -15.83 -4.42
N LYS A 57 0.04 -16.21 -5.62
CA LYS A 57 1.03 -17.28 -5.80
C LYS A 57 2.49 -16.80 -5.70
N ILE A 58 2.73 -15.51 -5.47
CA ILE A 58 4.08 -14.94 -5.33
C ILE A 58 4.55 -14.97 -3.86
N GLY A 59 3.62 -14.99 -2.88
CA GLY A 59 3.92 -15.23 -1.46
C GLY A 59 4.49 -14.02 -0.68
N GLU A 60 5.23 -13.13 -1.35
CA GLU A 60 5.80 -11.93 -0.75
C GLU A 60 4.74 -10.94 -0.23
N LYS A 61 4.92 -10.46 1.01
CA LYS A 61 4.05 -9.43 1.62
C LYS A 61 4.39 -7.99 1.17
N SER A 62 5.63 -7.73 0.76
CA SER A 62 6.19 -6.40 0.48
C SER A 62 6.61 -6.19 -0.98
N LEU A 63 6.02 -6.94 -1.91
CA LEU A 63 6.35 -7.01 -3.36
C LEU A 63 6.42 -5.65 -4.10
N PHE A 64 5.81 -4.60 -3.53
CA PHE A 64 5.74 -3.25 -4.10
C PHE A 64 6.31 -2.15 -3.19
N THR A 65 6.90 -2.51 -2.06
CA THR A 65 7.35 -1.57 -1.02
C THR A 65 8.82 -1.79 -0.63
N LYS A 66 9.32 -3.04 -0.65
CA LYS A 66 10.66 -3.44 -0.18
C LYS A 66 11.82 -2.54 -0.64
N GLU A 67 11.91 -2.21 -1.92
CA GLU A 67 13.01 -1.37 -2.43
C GLU A 67 12.89 0.10 -2.00
N LEU A 68 11.67 0.58 -1.75
CA LEU A 68 11.40 1.92 -1.24
C LEU A 68 11.68 2.00 0.27
N GLU A 69 11.33 0.95 1.01
CA GLU A 69 11.66 0.76 2.43
C GLU A 69 13.19 0.76 2.64
N ILE A 70 13.94 0.03 1.80
CA ILE A 70 15.42 0.03 1.82
C ILE A 70 15.98 1.44 1.52
N ALA A 71 15.40 2.16 0.57
CA ALA A 71 15.86 3.52 0.26
C ALA A 71 15.57 4.54 1.38
N LEU A 72 14.49 4.35 2.16
CA LEU A 72 14.22 5.14 3.37
C LEU A 72 15.22 4.82 4.48
N GLU A 73 15.54 3.54 4.69
CA GLU A 73 16.51 3.06 5.68
C GLU A 73 17.93 3.57 5.38
N GLN A 74 18.32 3.55 4.11
CA GLN A 74 19.63 4.00 3.63
C GLN A 74 19.74 5.54 3.46
N GLN A 75 18.66 6.29 3.72
CA GLN A 75 18.58 7.75 3.53
C GLN A 75 18.83 8.20 2.06
N ASP A 76 18.61 7.30 1.11
CA ASP A 76 18.55 7.62 -0.33
C ASP A 76 17.29 8.43 -0.66
N VAL A 77 16.23 8.27 0.13
CA VAL A 77 15.01 9.09 0.11
C VAL A 77 14.56 9.47 1.52
N ASP A 78 13.77 10.53 1.64
CA ASP A 78 13.28 11.04 2.93
C ASP A 78 11.81 10.69 3.20
N LEU A 79 11.03 10.59 2.13
CA LEU A 79 9.63 10.16 2.17
C LEU A 79 9.26 9.39 0.90
N VAL A 80 8.25 8.53 0.99
CA VAL A 80 7.72 7.75 -0.13
C VAL A 80 6.21 7.86 -0.20
N VAL A 81 5.65 7.97 -1.41
CA VAL A 81 4.20 8.07 -1.62
C VAL A 81 3.62 6.74 -2.12
N HIS A 82 2.67 6.19 -1.38
CA HIS A 82 2.03 4.91 -1.66
C HIS A 82 0.52 5.05 -1.87
N SER A 83 -0.04 4.16 -2.70
CA SER A 83 -1.44 3.75 -2.55
C SER A 83 -1.57 2.95 -1.25
N LEU A 84 -2.25 3.50 -0.25
CA LEU A 84 -2.27 2.95 1.12
C LEU A 84 -2.65 1.46 1.20
N LYS A 85 -3.57 1.00 0.35
CA LYS A 85 -4.00 -0.41 0.24
C LYS A 85 -2.89 -1.40 -0.15
N ASP A 86 -1.76 -0.90 -0.67
CA ASP A 86 -0.61 -1.70 -1.09
C ASP A 86 0.49 -1.72 0.00
N LEU A 87 0.34 -0.94 1.09
CA LEU A 87 1.19 -1.01 2.29
C LEU A 87 0.72 -2.14 3.23
N PRO A 88 1.65 -2.93 3.82
CA PRO A 88 1.28 -3.91 4.84
C PRO A 88 0.69 -3.25 6.10
N THR A 89 -0.05 -4.01 6.91
CA THR A 89 -0.68 -3.51 8.15
C THR A 89 0.31 -3.22 9.28
N THR A 90 1.52 -3.75 9.14
CA THR A 90 2.71 -3.52 9.97
C THR A 90 3.83 -3.18 9.00
N LEU A 91 4.43 -2.00 9.13
CA LEU A 91 5.63 -1.59 8.39
C LEU A 91 6.90 -2.18 9.02
N PRO A 92 8.07 -2.13 8.35
CA PRO A 92 9.36 -2.46 8.96
C PRO A 92 9.65 -1.60 10.20
N ASP A 93 10.52 -2.11 11.08
CA ASP A 93 10.95 -1.38 12.28
C ASP A 93 11.64 -0.06 11.87
N GLY A 94 11.31 1.03 12.58
CA GLY A 94 11.81 2.37 12.26
C GLY A 94 11.10 3.07 11.09
N MET A 95 10.07 2.47 10.48
CA MET A 95 9.25 3.09 9.43
C MET A 95 7.82 3.36 9.90
N CYS A 96 7.26 4.50 9.48
CA CYS A 96 5.88 4.87 9.79
C CYS A 96 5.18 5.59 8.63
N ILE A 97 3.85 5.54 8.64
CA ILE A 97 3.00 6.38 7.80
C ILE A 97 2.91 7.76 8.48
N GLY A 98 3.75 8.69 8.03
CA GLY A 98 3.79 10.07 8.54
C GLY A 98 2.54 10.88 8.21
N ALA A 99 1.86 10.57 7.10
CA ALA A 99 0.54 11.15 6.79
C ALA A 99 -0.37 10.22 5.99
N VAL A 100 -1.68 10.29 6.30
CA VAL A 100 -2.75 9.71 5.47
C VAL A 100 -3.55 10.84 4.81
N CYS A 101 -3.49 10.90 3.48
CA CYS A 101 -4.09 11.99 2.71
C CYS A 101 -5.60 11.81 2.54
N LYS A 102 -6.29 12.88 2.10
CA LYS A 102 -7.73 12.87 1.80
C LYS A 102 -8.08 11.74 0.82
N ARG A 103 -9.05 10.89 1.19
CA ARG A 103 -9.50 9.77 0.35
C ARG A 103 -10.22 10.25 -0.90
N GLU A 104 -9.81 9.72 -2.03
CA GLU A 104 -10.63 9.67 -3.25
C GLU A 104 -11.68 8.55 -3.15
N ASP A 105 -12.36 8.26 -4.25
CA ASP A 105 -13.35 7.20 -4.31
C ASP A 105 -12.77 5.80 -4.00
N ALA A 106 -13.14 5.28 -2.84
CA ALA A 106 -12.76 3.96 -2.35
C ALA A 106 -13.43 2.81 -3.12
N ARG A 107 -14.45 3.09 -3.95
CA ARG A 107 -15.30 2.10 -4.61
C ARG A 107 -14.53 1.33 -5.70
N ASP A 108 -15.02 0.13 -6.00
CA ASP A 108 -14.62 -0.57 -7.21
C ASP A 108 -15.45 -0.07 -8.41
N ALA A 109 -14.83 -0.11 -9.59
CA ALA A 109 -15.41 0.35 -10.84
C ALA A 109 -15.30 -0.74 -11.91
N VAL A 110 -16.36 -0.88 -12.72
CA VAL A 110 -16.43 -1.80 -13.85
C VAL A 110 -16.16 -1.04 -15.13
N VAL A 111 -15.22 -1.55 -15.93
CA VAL A 111 -14.95 -1.08 -17.29
C VAL A 111 -15.30 -2.22 -18.23
N LEU A 112 -16.38 -2.07 -19.00
CA LEU A 112 -16.80 -3.06 -20.00
C LEU A 112 -16.12 -2.82 -21.34
N HIS A 113 -15.97 -3.89 -22.12
CA HIS A 113 -15.54 -3.78 -23.52
C HIS A 113 -16.59 -3.01 -24.33
N ALA A 114 -16.16 -2.27 -25.36
CA ALA A 114 -17.03 -1.43 -26.18
C ALA A 114 -18.25 -2.18 -26.79
N LYS A 115 -18.10 -3.48 -27.07
CA LYS A 115 -19.20 -4.36 -27.54
C LYS A 115 -20.38 -4.51 -26.56
N HIS A 116 -20.18 -4.16 -25.28
CA HIS A 116 -21.18 -4.19 -24.20
C HIS A 116 -21.55 -2.78 -23.70
N LYS A 117 -21.39 -1.74 -24.53
CA LYS A 117 -21.79 -0.36 -24.18
C LYS A 117 -23.25 -0.32 -23.71
N GLY A 118 -23.50 0.36 -22.59
CA GLY A 118 -24.83 0.45 -21.97
C GLY A 118 -25.27 -0.78 -21.16
N LYS A 119 -24.40 -1.78 -20.99
CA LYS A 119 -24.64 -2.92 -20.10
C LYS A 119 -24.01 -2.71 -18.71
N THR A 120 -24.40 -3.60 -17.81
CA THR A 120 -23.93 -3.76 -16.43
C THR A 120 -23.56 -5.22 -16.21
N LEU A 121 -22.88 -5.55 -15.10
CA LEU A 121 -22.60 -6.96 -14.77
C LEU A 121 -23.86 -7.84 -14.73
N ALA A 122 -24.97 -7.30 -14.22
CA ALA A 122 -26.26 -7.99 -14.15
C ALA A 122 -26.92 -8.22 -15.53
N THR A 123 -26.53 -7.49 -16.57
CA THR A 123 -27.14 -7.54 -17.91
C THR A 123 -26.19 -8.05 -19.00
N LEU A 124 -24.97 -8.42 -18.64
CA LEU A 124 -24.03 -9.12 -19.51
C LEU A 124 -24.57 -10.51 -19.91
N PRO A 125 -24.25 -11.02 -21.11
CA PRO A 125 -24.58 -12.39 -21.49
C PRO A 125 -24.00 -13.42 -20.51
N LYS A 126 -24.74 -14.50 -20.23
CA LYS A 126 -24.23 -15.65 -19.45
C LYS A 126 -22.91 -16.15 -20.04
N GLY A 127 -21.94 -16.44 -19.18
CA GLY A 127 -20.60 -16.88 -19.54
C GLY A 127 -19.62 -15.77 -19.95
N SER A 128 -20.02 -14.49 -19.91
CA SER A 128 -19.12 -13.34 -20.14
C SER A 128 -17.95 -13.33 -19.15
N VAL A 129 -16.77 -12.89 -19.60
CA VAL A 129 -15.52 -13.00 -18.86
C VAL A 129 -15.14 -11.66 -18.19
N ILE A 130 -15.03 -11.67 -16.86
CA ILE A 130 -14.62 -10.51 -16.06
C ILE A 130 -13.16 -10.68 -15.58
N GLY A 131 -12.31 -9.71 -15.93
CA GLY A 131 -10.90 -9.70 -15.55
C GLY A 131 -10.67 -9.08 -14.16
N THR A 132 -10.20 -9.89 -13.21
CA THR A 132 -9.63 -9.43 -11.93
C THR A 132 -8.71 -10.50 -11.33
N SER A 133 -7.56 -10.05 -10.78
CA SER A 133 -6.64 -10.88 -9.98
C SER A 133 -6.73 -10.61 -8.47
N SER A 134 -7.76 -9.90 -8.03
CA SER A 134 -8.05 -9.70 -6.61
C SER A 134 -9.05 -10.78 -6.15
N LEU A 135 -8.63 -11.61 -5.19
CA LEU A 135 -9.48 -12.67 -4.63
C LEU A 135 -10.71 -12.08 -3.91
N ARG A 136 -10.55 -10.94 -3.23
CA ARG A 136 -11.66 -10.11 -2.69
C ARG A 136 -12.73 -9.81 -3.74
N ARG A 137 -12.33 -9.39 -4.95
CA ARG A 137 -13.27 -9.08 -6.04
C ARG A 137 -13.84 -10.36 -6.64
N ALA A 138 -13.01 -11.38 -6.90
CA ALA A 138 -13.43 -12.63 -7.49
C ALA A 138 -14.50 -13.34 -6.65
N SER A 139 -14.28 -13.47 -5.33
CA SER A 139 -15.21 -14.11 -4.39
C SER A 139 -16.58 -13.41 -4.37
N GLN A 140 -16.59 -12.07 -4.33
CA GLN A 140 -17.84 -11.29 -4.37
C GLN A 140 -18.54 -11.36 -5.74
N LEU A 141 -17.79 -11.42 -6.85
CA LEU A 141 -18.35 -11.65 -8.18
C LEU A 141 -18.96 -13.04 -8.32
N HIS A 142 -18.32 -14.10 -7.80
CA HIS A 142 -18.86 -15.46 -7.84
C HIS A 142 -20.18 -15.57 -7.05
N LEU A 143 -20.24 -14.96 -5.86
CA LEU A 143 -21.46 -14.90 -5.05
C LEU A 143 -22.59 -14.13 -5.75
N LYS A 144 -22.31 -12.93 -6.26
CA LYS A 144 -23.36 -12.03 -6.78
C LYS A 144 -23.75 -12.28 -8.24
N TYR A 145 -22.83 -12.81 -9.06
CA TYR A 145 -23.02 -13.01 -10.50
C TYR A 145 -22.52 -14.40 -10.94
N PRO A 146 -23.12 -15.51 -10.46
CA PRO A 146 -22.65 -16.88 -10.72
C PRO A 146 -22.69 -17.28 -12.22
N ASP A 147 -23.44 -16.56 -13.04
CA ASP A 147 -23.46 -16.73 -14.50
C ASP A 147 -22.23 -16.13 -15.21
N LEU A 148 -21.39 -15.34 -14.53
CA LEU A 148 -20.19 -14.71 -15.11
C LEU A 148 -18.94 -15.54 -14.82
N LYS A 149 -17.97 -15.51 -15.73
CA LYS A 149 -16.68 -16.19 -15.57
C LYS A 149 -15.62 -15.19 -15.09
N VAL A 150 -15.04 -15.39 -13.92
CA VAL A 150 -13.89 -14.57 -13.48
C VAL A 150 -12.60 -15.15 -14.03
N LYS A 151 -11.69 -14.31 -14.54
CA LYS A 151 -10.33 -14.69 -14.92
C LYS A 151 -9.30 -13.70 -14.37
N ASP A 152 -8.12 -14.21 -14.05
CA ASP A 152 -6.95 -13.40 -13.71
C ASP A 152 -6.62 -12.36 -14.80
N VAL A 153 -6.17 -11.17 -14.39
CA VAL A 153 -5.66 -10.13 -15.30
C VAL A 153 -4.42 -9.46 -14.71
N ARG A 154 -3.28 -9.70 -15.36
CA ARG A 154 -1.96 -9.16 -14.98
C ARG A 154 -1.58 -7.88 -15.73
N GLY A 155 -0.71 -7.08 -15.10
CA GLY A 155 -0.17 -5.82 -15.62
C GLY A 155 -0.65 -4.60 -14.84
N ASN A 156 -0.10 -3.43 -15.18
CA ASN A 156 -0.58 -2.12 -14.71
C ASN A 156 -1.89 -1.71 -15.42
N LEU A 157 -2.46 -0.55 -15.08
CA LEU A 157 -3.75 -0.12 -15.64
C LEU A 157 -3.75 0.01 -17.18
N ASN A 158 -2.68 0.56 -17.78
CA ASN A 158 -2.52 0.62 -19.24
C ASN A 158 -2.59 -0.78 -19.87
N THR A 159 -1.78 -1.72 -19.36
CA THR A 159 -1.73 -3.09 -19.88
C THR A 159 -3.06 -3.82 -19.72
N ARG A 160 -3.80 -3.57 -18.63
CA ARG A 160 -5.12 -4.17 -18.39
C ARG A 160 -6.15 -3.64 -19.38
N LEU A 161 -6.24 -2.31 -19.56
CA LEU A 161 -7.18 -1.74 -20.52
C LEU A 161 -6.86 -2.14 -21.96
N ALA A 162 -5.58 -2.19 -22.36
CA ALA A 162 -5.20 -2.71 -23.67
C ALA A 162 -5.63 -4.17 -23.89
N LYS A 163 -5.58 -5.02 -22.86
CA LYS A 163 -6.08 -6.40 -22.92
C LYS A 163 -7.61 -6.50 -22.99
N LEU A 164 -8.33 -5.55 -22.39
CA LEU A 164 -9.77 -5.43 -22.54
C LEU A 164 -10.13 -4.97 -23.95
N ASP A 165 -9.50 -3.89 -24.42
CA ASP A 165 -9.79 -3.23 -25.71
C ASP A 165 -9.42 -4.09 -26.93
N LYS A 166 -8.55 -5.10 -26.75
CA LYS A 166 -8.30 -6.16 -27.73
C LYS A 166 -9.52 -7.08 -27.95
N GLY A 167 -10.43 -7.17 -27.00
CA GLY A 167 -11.71 -7.89 -27.10
C GLY A 167 -11.66 -9.43 -26.97
N ASP A 168 -10.48 -10.04 -27.12
CA ASP A 168 -10.29 -11.50 -27.16
C ASP A 168 -10.51 -12.25 -25.83
N LEU A 169 -10.15 -11.62 -24.70
CA LEU A 169 -9.98 -12.32 -23.42
C LEU A 169 -10.99 -11.93 -22.35
N TYR A 170 -11.51 -10.70 -22.40
CA TYR A 170 -12.34 -10.12 -21.35
C TYR A 170 -13.51 -9.34 -21.95
N ASP A 171 -14.68 -9.50 -21.37
CA ASP A 171 -15.89 -8.71 -21.64
C ASP A 171 -15.96 -7.47 -20.73
N GLY A 172 -15.28 -7.51 -19.58
CA GLY A 172 -15.09 -6.39 -18.68
C GLY A 172 -13.96 -6.59 -17.70
N LEU A 173 -13.58 -5.54 -16.98
CA LEU A 173 -12.61 -5.54 -15.89
C LEU A 173 -13.22 -4.93 -14.63
N VAL A 174 -12.78 -5.38 -13.45
CA VAL A 174 -13.04 -4.67 -12.19
C VAL A 174 -11.75 -4.04 -11.66
N LEU A 175 -11.77 -2.71 -11.56
CA LEU A 175 -10.66 -1.83 -11.18
C LEU A 175 -11.06 -0.99 -9.96
N ALA A 176 -10.14 -0.20 -9.41
CA ALA A 176 -10.47 0.76 -8.33
C ALA A 176 -10.85 2.11 -8.95
N ALA A 177 -11.90 2.78 -8.46
CA ALA A 177 -12.40 4.05 -9.00
C ALA A 177 -11.33 5.14 -8.98
N ALA A 178 -10.74 5.43 -7.81
CA ALA A 178 -9.60 6.35 -7.65
C ALA A 178 -8.41 6.05 -8.60
N GLY A 179 -8.20 4.79 -8.97
CA GLY A 179 -7.13 4.41 -9.91
C GLY A 179 -7.41 4.84 -11.35
N LEU A 180 -8.69 4.97 -11.73
CA LEU A 180 -9.11 5.48 -13.05
C LEU A 180 -9.23 7.02 -13.03
N GLU A 181 -9.69 7.58 -11.91
CA GLU A 181 -9.78 9.03 -11.66
C GLU A 181 -8.41 9.71 -11.77
N ARG A 182 -7.40 9.21 -11.04
CA ARG A 182 -6.01 9.70 -11.15
C ARG A 182 -5.42 9.63 -12.56
N MET A 183 -5.94 8.74 -13.42
CA MET A 183 -5.47 8.58 -14.80
C MET A 183 -6.27 9.44 -15.80
N GLY A 184 -7.30 10.18 -15.36
CA GLY A 184 -8.23 10.93 -16.23
C GLY A 184 -9.12 10.03 -17.08
N TRP A 185 -9.46 8.83 -16.59
CA TRP A 185 -10.18 7.78 -17.32
C TRP A 185 -11.58 7.48 -16.77
N GLU A 186 -12.19 8.43 -16.07
CA GLU A 186 -13.53 8.33 -15.50
C GLU A 186 -14.63 8.21 -16.57
N THR A 187 -14.30 8.51 -17.83
CA THR A 187 -15.15 8.31 -19.02
C THR A 187 -15.14 6.86 -19.51
N ARG A 188 -14.13 6.05 -19.13
CA ARG A 188 -14.08 4.60 -19.42
C ARG A 188 -15.00 3.80 -18.49
N VAL A 189 -15.35 4.35 -17.34
CA VAL A 189 -16.13 3.67 -16.30
C VAL A 189 -17.56 3.45 -16.78
N SER A 190 -17.92 2.18 -16.97
CA SER A 190 -19.29 1.78 -17.32
C SER A 190 -20.22 1.82 -16.12
N GLN A 191 -19.67 1.53 -14.93
CA GLN A 191 -20.43 1.39 -13.69
C GLN A 191 -19.51 1.56 -12.47
N VAL A 192 -19.99 2.28 -11.45
CA VAL A 192 -19.36 2.36 -10.13
C VAL A 192 -20.35 1.78 -9.12
N TYR A 193 -19.88 0.88 -8.26
CA TYR A 193 -20.68 0.44 -7.12
C TYR A 193 -20.82 1.62 -6.15
N LYS A 194 -22.02 2.13 -5.89
CA LYS A 194 -22.22 3.15 -4.85
C LYS A 194 -22.34 2.48 -3.49
N TYR A 195 -22.41 3.28 -2.43
CA TYR A 195 -22.96 2.80 -1.17
C TYR A 195 -24.41 3.23 -1.09
N LYS A 196 -25.28 2.35 -0.60
CA LYS A 196 -26.68 2.63 -0.34
C LYS A 196 -26.78 3.90 0.50
N LEU A 197 -27.53 4.86 -0.05
CA LEU A 197 -27.52 6.26 0.38
C LEU A 197 -28.56 6.53 1.49
N GLU A 198 -29.17 5.48 2.04
CA GLU A 198 -30.33 5.52 2.94
C GLU A 198 -30.01 6.04 4.36
N GLU A 199 -28.75 6.40 4.63
CA GLU A 199 -28.35 7.13 5.85
C GLU A 199 -27.44 8.34 5.53
N MET A 200 -27.71 9.08 4.45
CA MET A 200 -27.24 10.46 4.33
C MET A 200 -28.16 11.41 5.09
N MET A 201 -28.09 11.36 6.43
CA MET A 201 -28.65 12.45 7.25
C MET A 201 -27.98 13.78 6.89
N GLY A 202 -28.78 14.81 6.60
CA GLY A 202 -28.34 16.21 6.72
C GLY A 202 -28.11 17.02 5.44
N TRP A 203 -28.15 16.44 4.23
CA TRP A 203 -28.06 17.28 3.01
C TRP A 203 -29.31 18.16 2.84
N GLU A 204 -30.49 17.59 3.11
CA GLU A 204 -31.74 18.35 3.20
C GLU A 204 -31.69 19.43 4.30
N ALA A 205 -31.02 19.18 5.43
CA ALA A 205 -30.96 20.14 6.53
C ALA A 205 -30.19 21.42 6.18
N ARG A 206 -28.98 21.29 5.59
CA ARG A 206 -28.13 22.47 5.28
C ARG A 206 -28.56 23.21 4.01
N VAL A 207 -29.11 22.53 3.00
CA VAL A 207 -29.60 23.19 1.78
C VAL A 207 -30.99 23.80 1.99
N SER A 208 -31.84 23.18 2.82
CA SER A 208 -33.16 23.74 3.13
C SER A 208 -33.06 25.10 3.80
N GLN A 209 -32.29 25.29 4.87
CA GLN A 209 -32.33 26.58 5.61
C GLN A 209 -31.95 27.81 4.77
N VAL A 210 -30.95 27.72 3.89
CA VAL A 210 -30.54 28.86 3.05
C VAL A 210 -31.55 29.14 1.94
N TYR A 211 -32.05 28.11 1.24
CA TYR A 211 -33.02 28.31 0.15
C TYR A 211 -34.44 28.58 0.66
N LYS A 212 -34.83 28.02 1.80
CA LYS A 212 -36.15 28.20 2.40
C LYS A 212 -36.38 29.65 2.79
N HIS A 213 -35.39 30.31 3.39
CA HIS A 213 -35.50 31.74 3.72
C HIS A 213 -35.69 32.61 2.46
N ILE A 214 -34.88 32.35 1.41
CA ILE A 214 -34.98 33.05 0.12
C ILE A 214 -36.33 32.79 -0.57
N LEU A 215 -36.86 31.57 -0.52
CA LEU A 215 -38.12 31.20 -1.18
C LEU A 215 -39.36 31.64 -0.40
N GLU A 216 -39.31 31.66 0.94
CA GLU A 216 -40.38 32.17 1.80
C GLU A 216 -40.49 33.70 1.69
N GLU A 217 -39.39 34.44 1.74
CA GLU A 217 -39.40 35.90 1.61
C GLU A 217 -39.79 36.38 0.20
N ILE A 218 -39.33 35.71 -0.87
CA ILE A 218 -39.54 36.18 -2.25
C ILE A 218 -40.86 35.66 -2.84
N MET A 219 -41.31 34.46 -2.48
CA MET A 219 -42.44 33.79 -3.17
C MET A 219 -43.61 33.38 -2.28
N GLY A 220 -43.55 33.54 -0.95
CA GLY A 220 -44.70 33.41 -0.05
C GLY A 220 -45.46 32.08 -0.17
N TRP A 221 -44.74 30.95 -0.29
CA TRP A 221 -45.32 29.68 -0.74
C TRP A 221 -45.23 28.55 0.30
N GLU A 222 -46.38 28.04 0.72
CA GLU A 222 -46.50 26.96 1.71
C GLU A 222 -46.75 25.58 1.03
N ALA A 223 -45.69 24.88 0.60
CA ALA A 223 -45.80 23.52 0.06
C ALA A 223 -44.53 22.67 0.30
N PRO A 224 -44.63 21.34 0.46
CA PRO A 224 -43.48 20.49 0.80
C PRO A 224 -42.49 20.33 -0.38
N VAL A 225 -41.23 20.68 -0.12
CA VAL A 225 -40.13 20.70 -1.09
C VAL A 225 -39.29 19.42 -0.98
N SER A 226 -39.40 18.50 -1.94
CA SER A 226 -38.40 17.41 -2.11
C SER A 226 -38.31 16.87 -3.55
N GLN A 227 -39.41 16.45 -4.16
CA GLN A 227 -39.35 15.72 -5.43
C GLN A 227 -39.28 16.61 -6.69
N VAL A 228 -40.01 17.73 -6.74
CA VAL A 228 -40.10 18.59 -7.95
C VAL A 228 -38.78 19.31 -8.26
N TYR A 229 -38.01 19.68 -7.24
CA TYR A 229 -36.76 20.42 -7.42
C TYR A 229 -35.61 19.58 -8.00
N LYS A 230 -35.55 18.29 -7.67
CA LYS A 230 -34.50 17.40 -8.20
C LYS A 230 -34.53 17.39 -9.74
N HIS A 231 -35.71 17.17 -10.31
CA HIS A 231 -35.87 17.07 -11.76
C HIS A 231 -35.60 18.41 -12.47
N LYS A 232 -36.09 19.53 -11.91
CA LYS A 232 -35.81 20.87 -12.47
C LYS A 232 -34.34 21.30 -12.35
N LEU A 233 -33.63 20.92 -11.29
CA LEU A 233 -32.19 21.19 -11.16
C LEU A 233 -31.37 20.36 -12.15
N GLU A 234 -31.73 19.09 -12.35
CA GLU A 234 -31.12 18.22 -13.37
C GLU A 234 -31.33 18.81 -14.79
N GLU A 235 -32.52 19.35 -15.08
CA GLU A 235 -32.88 19.95 -16.37
C GLU A 235 -32.23 21.34 -16.59
N MET A 236 -32.21 22.21 -15.58
CA MET A 236 -31.64 23.58 -15.68
C MET A 236 -30.11 23.61 -15.75
N MET A 237 -29.42 22.61 -15.20
CA MET A 237 -27.94 22.60 -15.11
C MET A 237 -27.25 22.06 -16.36
N GLY A 238 -28.00 21.56 -17.36
CA GLY A 238 -27.45 21.10 -18.64
C GLY A 238 -26.44 19.93 -18.55
N TRP A 239 -26.43 19.21 -17.42
CA TRP A 239 -25.49 18.12 -17.17
C TRP A 239 -25.98 16.81 -17.81
N GLU A 240 -25.73 16.64 -19.11
CA GLU A 240 -25.63 15.30 -19.71
C GLU A 240 -24.37 14.60 -19.19
N ALA A 241 -24.40 14.17 -17.93
CA ALA A 241 -23.39 13.30 -17.38
C ALA A 241 -23.38 11.98 -18.19
N PRO A 242 -22.23 11.54 -18.76
CA PRO A 242 -22.17 10.28 -19.50
C PRO A 242 -22.66 9.15 -18.59
N ILE A 243 -23.57 8.33 -19.10
CA ILE A 243 -24.40 7.40 -18.32
C ILE A 243 -23.55 6.50 -17.41
N ARG A 244 -23.38 6.92 -16.15
CA ARG A 244 -22.73 6.17 -15.06
C ARG A 244 -23.82 5.48 -14.25
N GLN A 245 -24.14 4.23 -14.59
CA GLN A 245 -25.23 3.52 -13.93
C GLN A 245 -24.90 3.20 -12.47
N SER A 246 -25.80 3.60 -11.57
CA SER A 246 -25.77 3.37 -10.13
C SER A 246 -26.00 1.90 -9.78
N LEU A 247 -25.29 1.38 -8.78
CA LEU A 247 -25.62 0.17 -7.99
C LEU A 247 -25.39 0.47 -6.51
N GLU A 248 -25.93 -0.35 -5.60
CA GLU A 248 -26.04 -0.07 -4.16
C GLU A 248 -24.86 -0.63 -3.32
N ALA A 249 -24.88 -0.44 -1.99
CA ALA A 249 -23.77 -0.86 -1.10
C ALA A 249 -23.54 -2.37 -1.07
N GLU A 250 -24.57 -3.14 -1.42
CA GLU A 250 -24.60 -4.60 -1.33
C GLU A 250 -23.92 -5.27 -2.55
N ASP A 251 -23.11 -4.53 -3.31
CA ASP A 251 -22.54 -4.98 -4.59
C ASP A 251 -21.07 -5.38 -4.53
N MET A 252 -20.20 -4.55 -3.95
CA MET A 252 -18.80 -4.91 -3.74
C MET A 252 -18.12 -4.07 -2.64
N MET A 253 -17.83 -4.70 -1.51
CA MET A 253 -17.01 -4.13 -0.43
C MET A 253 -15.55 -4.00 -0.89
N TYR A 254 -14.90 -2.90 -0.52
CA TYR A 254 -13.58 -2.49 -1.04
C TYR A 254 -12.40 -3.06 -0.23
N ALA A 255 -11.19 -2.92 -0.77
CA ALA A 255 -9.98 -3.30 -0.04
C ALA A 255 -9.66 -2.25 1.05
N VAL A 256 -9.13 -2.70 2.18
CA VAL A 256 -8.59 -1.83 3.24
C VAL A 256 -7.66 -0.78 2.63
N GLY A 257 -7.89 0.48 2.98
CA GLY A 257 -7.12 1.62 2.49
C GLY A 257 -7.34 2.01 1.03
N GLN A 258 -8.25 1.35 0.28
CA GLN A 258 -8.48 1.68 -1.12
C GLN A 258 -8.95 3.13 -1.28
N GLY A 259 -8.38 3.87 -2.24
CA GLY A 259 -8.69 5.28 -2.51
C GLY A 259 -7.81 6.28 -1.75
N ALA A 260 -7.22 5.92 -0.60
CA ALA A 260 -6.29 6.80 0.12
C ALA A 260 -4.87 6.73 -0.46
N LEU A 261 -4.14 7.83 -0.31
CA LEU A 261 -2.68 7.85 -0.39
C LEU A 261 -2.09 7.93 1.01
N ALA A 262 -0.90 7.38 1.16
CA ALA A 262 -0.10 7.41 2.37
C ALA A 262 1.28 7.96 2.03
N VAL A 263 1.86 8.73 2.96
CA VAL A 263 3.26 9.10 2.93
C VAL A 263 3.98 8.31 4.01
N GLU A 264 4.93 7.48 3.60
CA GLU A 264 5.81 6.70 4.47
C GLU A 264 7.13 7.46 4.68
N CYS A 265 7.65 7.44 5.90
CA CYS A 265 8.93 8.02 6.27
C CYS A 265 9.53 7.27 7.47
N ARG A 266 10.74 7.64 7.87
CA ARG A 266 11.36 7.15 9.11
C ARG A 266 10.59 7.61 10.35
N GLU A 267 10.52 6.78 11.39
CA GLU A 267 9.79 7.05 12.63
C GLU A 267 10.49 8.07 13.54
N ASP A 268 11.82 8.15 13.48
CA ASP A 268 12.66 9.07 14.25
C ASP A 268 12.91 10.42 13.55
N ASP A 269 12.46 10.57 12.30
CA ASP A 269 12.55 11.81 11.53
C ASP A 269 11.42 12.78 11.92
N PHE A 270 11.55 13.36 13.12
CA PHE A 270 10.56 14.30 13.67
C PHE A 270 10.33 15.54 12.79
N ALA A 271 11.35 15.97 12.04
CA ALA A 271 11.24 17.10 11.11
C ALA A 271 10.38 16.74 9.90
N MET A 272 10.58 15.54 9.32
CA MET A 272 9.71 14.99 8.28
C MET A 272 8.27 14.82 8.78
N LEU A 273 8.08 14.22 9.96
CA LEU A 273 6.76 14.05 10.57
C LEU A 273 6.02 15.38 10.72
N GLN A 274 6.69 16.42 11.25
CA GLN A 274 6.11 17.75 11.38
C GLN A 274 5.78 18.40 10.02
N MET A 275 6.58 18.15 8.98
CA MET A 275 6.32 18.62 7.61
C MET A 275 5.15 17.89 6.95
N LEU A 276 4.87 16.65 7.35
CA LEU A 276 3.77 15.84 6.80
C LEU A 276 2.43 16.09 7.50
N GLU A 277 2.42 16.65 8.72
CA GLU A 277 1.20 16.93 9.49
C GLU A 277 0.06 17.63 8.70
N PRO A 278 0.30 18.65 7.85
CA PRO A 278 -0.78 19.29 7.09
C PRO A 278 -1.40 18.42 5.98
N LEU A 279 -0.78 17.29 5.61
CA LEU A 279 -1.37 16.31 4.69
C LEU A 279 -2.34 15.35 5.39
N GLN A 280 -2.31 15.27 6.73
CA GLN A 280 -3.11 14.38 7.55
C GLN A 280 -4.61 14.73 7.47
N HIS A 281 -5.41 13.92 6.80
CA HIS A 281 -6.85 14.15 6.68
C HIS A 281 -7.63 13.27 7.67
N VAL A 282 -7.93 13.82 8.86
CA VAL A 282 -8.57 13.17 10.02
C VAL A 282 -9.62 12.11 9.65
N SER A 283 -10.63 12.50 8.87
CA SER A 283 -11.73 11.61 8.43
C SER A 283 -11.22 10.36 7.71
N THR A 284 -10.19 10.49 6.88
CA THR A 284 -9.56 9.36 6.20
C THR A 284 -8.65 8.58 7.14
N THR A 285 -7.85 9.26 7.97
CA THR A 285 -6.93 8.64 8.93
C THR A 285 -7.65 7.73 9.91
N LEU A 286 -8.74 8.19 10.56
CA LEU A 286 -9.53 7.37 11.49
C LEU A 286 -10.16 6.15 10.82
N ARG A 287 -10.77 6.35 9.65
CA ARG A 287 -11.34 5.26 8.83
C ARG A 287 -10.28 4.22 8.47
N VAL A 288 -9.10 4.67 8.07
CA VAL A 288 -7.97 3.84 7.68
C VAL A 288 -7.37 3.10 8.88
N ALA A 289 -7.26 3.73 10.06
CA ALA A 289 -6.79 3.08 11.27
C ALA A 289 -7.70 1.90 11.66
N ALA A 290 -9.02 2.10 11.62
CA ALA A 290 -9.99 1.03 11.85
C ALA A 290 -9.90 -0.09 10.81
N GLU A 291 -9.85 0.24 9.52
CA GLU A 291 -9.71 -0.74 8.43
C GLU A 291 -8.40 -1.55 8.53
N ARG A 292 -7.27 -0.91 8.87
CA ARG A 292 -5.97 -1.58 9.05
C ARG A 292 -5.95 -2.44 10.31
N SER A 293 -6.51 -1.97 11.42
CA SER A 293 -6.62 -2.73 12.66
C SER A 293 -7.45 -4.00 12.47
N PHE A 294 -8.56 -3.89 11.74
CA PHE A 294 -9.39 -5.02 11.32
C PHE A 294 -8.59 -6.08 10.54
N LEU A 295 -7.89 -5.68 9.47
CA LEU A 295 -7.11 -6.62 8.66
C LEU A 295 -5.94 -7.25 9.41
N ARG A 296 -5.26 -6.45 10.27
CA ARG A 296 -4.17 -6.88 11.16
C ARG A 296 -4.66 -7.97 12.12
N THR A 297 -5.80 -7.73 12.77
CA THR A 297 -6.39 -8.65 13.76
C THR A 297 -6.85 -9.96 13.13
N LEU A 298 -7.30 -9.94 11.87
CA LEU A 298 -7.63 -11.14 11.12
C LEU A 298 -6.40 -11.95 10.65
N GLY A 299 -5.17 -11.44 10.77
CA GLY A 299 -3.98 -12.07 10.17
C GLY A 299 -4.08 -12.15 8.63
N GLY A 300 -4.73 -11.16 8.03
CA GLY A 300 -4.93 -11.02 6.59
C GLY A 300 -3.86 -10.13 5.95
N GLY A 301 -3.87 -10.09 4.61
CA GLY A 301 -3.02 -9.21 3.81
C GLY A 301 -3.64 -9.03 2.41
N CYS A 302 -2.91 -8.41 1.48
CA CYS A 302 -3.41 -8.05 0.14
C CYS A 302 -3.99 -9.23 -0.69
N SER A 303 -3.59 -10.47 -0.35
CA SER A 303 -4.05 -11.72 -0.99
C SER A 303 -5.22 -12.40 -0.27
N ALA A 304 -5.78 -11.83 0.80
CA ALA A 304 -6.93 -12.40 1.49
C ALA A 304 -8.27 -11.99 0.84
N PRO A 305 -9.30 -12.86 0.83
CA PRO A 305 -10.66 -12.52 0.39
C PRO A 305 -11.40 -11.73 1.50
N VAL A 306 -10.83 -10.60 1.90
CA VAL A 306 -11.30 -9.74 3.00
C VAL A 306 -11.64 -8.36 2.44
N ALA A 307 -12.72 -7.74 2.92
CA ALA A 307 -13.18 -6.43 2.47
C ALA A 307 -13.75 -5.59 3.61
N VAL A 308 -13.90 -4.28 3.34
CA VAL A 308 -14.43 -3.30 4.29
C VAL A 308 -15.38 -2.31 3.63
N ILE A 309 -16.24 -1.69 4.45
CA ILE A 309 -16.88 -0.40 4.21
C ILE A 309 -16.75 0.42 5.49
N SER A 310 -16.04 1.54 5.45
CA SER A 310 -16.03 2.54 6.53
C SER A 310 -16.75 3.82 6.13
N LYS A 311 -17.37 4.48 7.11
CA LYS A 311 -17.93 5.85 7.01
C LYS A 311 -17.51 6.66 8.25
N PHE A 312 -17.38 7.97 8.09
CA PHE A 312 -17.20 8.90 9.20
C PHE A 312 -18.00 10.18 8.91
N ASN A 313 -18.82 10.61 9.85
CA ASN A 313 -19.75 11.75 9.69
C ASN A 313 -19.36 12.99 10.52
N GLY A 314 -18.20 12.97 11.19
CA GLY A 314 -17.72 14.02 12.09
C GLY A 314 -17.70 13.61 13.55
N SER A 315 -18.60 12.72 13.98
CA SER A 315 -18.67 12.23 15.38
C SER A 315 -18.78 10.71 15.50
N THR A 316 -19.35 10.02 14.52
CA THR A 316 -19.51 8.56 14.48
C THR A 316 -18.65 7.96 13.37
N LEU A 317 -17.76 7.06 13.75
CA LEU A 317 -16.97 6.21 12.85
C LEU A 317 -17.64 4.84 12.79
N SER A 318 -18.06 4.40 11.59
CA SER A 318 -18.64 3.06 11.39
C SER A 318 -17.80 2.21 10.46
N LEU A 319 -17.80 0.90 10.70
CA LEU A 319 -17.05 -0.10 9.93
C LEU A 319 -17.87 -1.38 9.76
N THR A 320 -18.12 -1.74 8.50
CA THR A 320 -18.50 -3.10 8.10
C THR A 320 -17.24 -3.85 7.65
N GLY A 321 -16.96 -5.01 8.23
CA GLY A 321 -15.95 -5.95 7.75
C GLY A 321 -16.59 -7.20 7.15
N GLY A 322 -15.94 -7.80 6.15
CA GLY A 322 -16.42 -9.04 5.52
C GLY A 322 -15.31 -9.99 5.06
N VAL A 323 -15.64 -11.28 5.03
CA VAL A 323 -14.75 -12.39 4.62
C VAL A 323 -15.51 -13.37 3.74
N TRP A 324 -14.93 -13.83 2.63
CA TRP A 324 -15.55 -14.77 1.69
C TRP A 324 -14.67 -16.00 1.43
N SER A 325 -15.29 -17.14 1.11
CA SER A 325 -14.61 -18.25 0.44
C SER A 325 -14.27 -17.89 -1.00
N LEU A 326 -13.28 -18.57 -1.62
CA LEU A 326 -12.79 -18.19 -2.96
C LEU A 326 -13.82 -18.38 -4.09
N ASP A 327 -14.72 -19.34 -3.92
CA ASP A 327 -15.89 -19.61 -4.77
C ASP A 327 -17.10 -18.72 -4.45
N GLY A 328 -17.02 -17.89 -3.40
CA GLY A 328 -18.10 -17.04 -2.92
C GLY A 328 -19.24 -17.76 -2.19
N SER A 329 -19.21 -19.09 -2.04
CA SER A 329 -20.32 -19.87 -1.45
C SER A 329 -20.56 -19.59 0.04
N LYS A 330 -19.54 -19.13 0.77
CA LYS A 330 -19.62 -18.69 2.17
C LYS A 330 -19.18 -17.23 2.26
N SER A 331 -20.02 -16.41 2.89
CA SER A 331 -19.73 -15.00 3.21
C SER A 331 -20.07 -14.71 4.67
N LEU A 332 -19.13 -14.12 5.41
CA LEU A 332 -19.32 -13.66 6.78
C LEU A 332 -19.22 -12.14 6.82
N GLY A 333 -20.06 -11.49 7.62
CA GLY A 333 -20.09 -10.03 7.77
C GLY A 333 -20.21 -9.64 9.24
N HIS A 334 -19.67 -8.47 9.59
CA HIS A 334 -19.91 -7.85 10.89
C HIS A 334 -19.89 -6.33 10.76
N TYR A 335 -20.72 -5.65 11.54
CA TYR A 335 -20.87 -4.20 11.57
C TYR A 335 -20.82 -3.72 13.02
N SER A 336 -20.20 -2.55 13.22
CA SER A 336 -20.24 -1.78 14.45
C SER A 336 -19.87 -0.34 14.12
N ASP A 337 -20.16 0.55 15.05
CA ASP A 337 -19.70 1.93 15.06
C ASP A 337 -19.17 2.33 16.43
N VAL A 338 -18.53 3.50 16.49
CA VAL A 338 -18.03 4.13 17.71
C VAL A 338 -18.13 5.65 17.58
N THR A 339 -18.50 6.31 18.67
CA THR A 339 -18.39 7.78 18.76
C THR A 339 -16.94 8.16 19.05
N VAL A 340 -16.40 9.06 18.25
CA VAL A 340 -15.09 9.71 18.46
C VAL A 340 -15.34 11.18 18.80
N ASN A 341 -14.51 11.75 19.67
CA ASN A 341 -14.71 13.11 20.18
C ASN A 341 -13.91 14.12 19.35
N TYR A 342 -14.07 14.04 18.03
CA TYR A 342 -13.44 14.96 17.11
C TYR A 342 -14.18 16.29 17.08
N SER A 343 -13.49 17.38 17.46
CA SER A 343 -13.89 18.74 17.13
C SER A 343 -13.02 19.25 15.97
N GLU A 344 -13.64 19.89 14.98
CA GLU A 344 -12.91 20.73 14.00
C GLU A 344 -12.33 21.97 14.70
N GLU A 345 -12.97 22.39 15.80
CA GLU A 345 -12.54 23.44 16.71
C GLU A 345 -11.68 22.85 17.84
N ASP A 346 -10.35 22.92 17.68
CA ASP A 346 -9.43 23.03 18.82
C ASP A 346 -8.95 24.48 18.89
N ASP A 347 -9.91 25.40 19.11
CA ASP A 347 -9.74 26.86 19.18
C ASP A 347 -9.02 27.33 20.46
N THR A 348 -8.18 26.46 21.04
CA THR A 348 -7.39 26.77 22.24
C THR A 348 -6.03 27.38 21.89
N GLY A 349 -5.55 27.21 20.66
CA GLY A 349 -4.25 27.70 20.20
C GLY A 349 -3.03 27.02 20.87
N GLU A 350 -3.23 26.17 21.88
CA GLU A 350 -2.20 25.27 22.42
C GLU A 350 -2.20 23.97 21.60
N PRO A 351 -1.14 23.64 20.84
CA PRO A 351 -1.04 22.32 20.24
C PRO A 351 -1.01 21.25 21.33
N ALA A 352 -1.69 20.13 21.10
CA ALA A 352 -1.70 18.97 21.99
C ALA A 352 -0.26 18.68 22.47
N ARG A 353 -0.03 18.69 23.79
CA ARG A 353 1.32 18.74 24.40
C ARG A 353 2.19 17.54 24.01
N LYS A 354 2.89 17.65 22.88
CA LYS A 354 3.88 16.67 22.41
C LYS A 354 5.00 16.61 23.44
N CYS A 355 5.21 15.44 24.04
CA CYS A 355 6.36 15.21 24.91
C CYS A 355 7.62 15.10 24.02
N PRO A 356 8.57 16.03 24.06
CA PRO A 356 9.66 16.10 23.08
C PRO A 356 10.71 14.99 23.24
N TYR A 357 10.57 14.11 24.24
CA TYR A 357 11.50 13.03 24.57
C TYR A 357 10.89 11.63 24.43
N ARG A 358 9.76 11.49 23.73
CA ARG A 358 9.10 10.19 23.55
C ARG A 358 8.71 9.98 22.10
N THR A 359 9.18 8.88 21.51
CA THR A 359 8.72 8.38 20.20
C THR A 359 7.18 8.34 20.19
N PRO A 360 6.51 8.93 19.19
CA PRO A 360 5.06 8.98 19.14
C PRO A 360 4.49 7.57 19.08
N LYS A 361 3.41 7.31 19.80
CA LYS A 361 2.75 6.00 19.70
C LYS A 361 2.15 5.88 18.29
N LEU A 362 2.65 4.92 17.51
CA LEU A 362 2.04 4.57 16.22
C LEU A 362 0.74 3.77 16.41
N PHE A 363 -0.22 4.00 15.52
CA PHE A 363 -1.51 3.30 15.47
C PHE A 363 -1.64 2.63 14.10
N CYS A 364 -1.61 1.30 14.02
CA CYS A 364 -1.47 0.56 12.75
C CYS A 364 -0.34 1.08 11.82
N SER A 365 0.81 1.39 12.41
CA SER A 365 1.98 2.07 11.80
C SER A 365 1.73 3.51 11.33
N ILE A 366 0.63 4.16 11.73
CA ILE A 366 0.34 5.56 11.40
C ILE A 366 0.81 6.47 12.54
N SER A 367 1.53 7.53 12.19
CA SER A 367 1.88 8.60 13.12
C SER A 367 0.65 9.49 13.40
N PRO A 368 0.36 9.81 14.67
CA PRO A 368 -0.86 10.53 15.01
C PRO A 368 -0.85 12.01 14.58
N GLY A 369 0.33 12.63 14.43
CA GLY A 369 0.46 14.06 14.16
C GLY A 369 -0.21 14.90 15.26
N ASN A 370 -1.18 15.72 14.88
CA ASN A 370 -1.96 16.56 15.81
C ASN A 370 -3.32 15.95 16.22
N MET A 371 -3.60 14.69 15.85
CA MET A 371 -4.88 14.05 16.18
C MET A 371 -4.89 13.43 17.59
N SER A 372 -6.08 13.38 18.19
CA SER A 372 -6.33 12.74 19.49
C SER A 372 -5.94 11.26 19.51
N TYR A 373 -5.13 10.89 20.50
CA TYR A 373 -4.77 9.49 20.78
C TYR A 373 -5.99 8.65 21.20
N LEU A 374 -7.04 9.29 21.74
CA LEU A 374 -8.28 8.60 22.13
C LEU A 374 -9.11 8.23 20.89
N ASP A 375 -9.22 9.13 19.91
CA ASP A 375 -9.95 8.85 18.66
C ASP A 375 -9.24 7.78 17.83
N PHE A 376 -7.91 7.82 17.78
CA PHE A 376 -7.09 6.76 17.20
C PHE A 376 -7.27 5.42 17.92
N HIS A 377 -7.33 5.41 19.26
CA HIS A 377 -7.58 4.20 20.02
C HIS A 377 -8.99 3.64 19.78
N ALA A 378 -10.01 4.50 19.73
CA ALA A 378 -11.38 4.12 19.39
C ALA A 378 -11.46 3.54 17.96
N ALA A 379 -10.74 4.11 17.00
CA ALA A 379 -10.64 3.59 15.64
C ALA A 379 -9.94 2.22 15.58
N GLU A 380 -8.76 2.06 16.21
CA GLU A 380 -8.10 0.74 16.29
C GLU A 380 -9.01 -0.30 16.95
N LYS A 381 -9.68 0.08 18.05
CA LYS A 381 -10.56 -0.79 18.83
C LYS A 381 -11.80 -1.24 18.05
N LEU A 382 -12.44 -0.33 17.31
CA LEU A 382 -13.50 -0.67 16.37
C LEU A 382 -13.02 -1.74 15.37
N GLY A 383 -11.84 -1.56 14.77
CA GLY A 383 -11.26 -2.55 13.85
C GLY A 383 -11.04 -3.93 14.49
N GLU A 384 -10.49 -3.96 15.71
CA GLU A 384 -10.33 -5.20 16.48
C GLU A 384 -11.67 -5.89 16.74
N ASP A 385 -12.69 -5.14 17.17
CA ASP A 385 -13.99 -5.70 17.54
C ASP A 385 -14.76 -6.26 16.34
N ILE A 386 -14.65 -5.62 15.16
CA ILE A 386 -15.13 -6.19 13.89
C ILE A 386 -14.43 -7.52 13.56
N ALA A 387 -13.09 -7.56 13.69
CA ALA A 387 -12.32 -8.77 13.43
C ALA A 387 -12.68 -9.90 14.40
N GLN A 388 -12.79 -9.61 15.70
CA GLN A 388 -13.19 -10.58 16.72
C GLN A 388 -14.64 -11.05 16.53
N GLY A 389 -15.54 -10.17 16.08
CA GLY A 389 -16.91 -10.52 15.67
C GLY A 389 -16.95 -11.52 14.51
N LEU A 390 -16.01 -11.42 13.56
CA LEU A 390 -15.85 -12.36 12.44
C LEU A 390 -15.12 -13.65 12.83
N ILE A 391 -14.10 -13.58 13.70
CA ILE A 391 -13.39 -14.76 14.23
C ILE A 391 -14.38 -15.67 14.96
N ARG A 392 -15.27 -15.12 15.79
CA ARG A 392 -16.36 -15.87 16.47
C ARG A 392 -17.36 -16.53 15.49
N GLN A 393 -17.44 -16.07 14.25
CA GLN A 393 -18.26 -16.68 13.19
C GLN A 393 -17.49 -17.71 12.32
N GLY A 394 -16.25 -18.04 12.68
CA GLY A 394 -15.42 -19.00 11.91
C GLY A 394 -14.73 -18.37 10.68
N ALA A 395 -14.41 -17.07 10.71
CA ALA A 395 -13.71 -16.42 9.61
C ALA A 395 -12.27 -16.91 9.40
N LEU A 396 -11.60 -17.39 10.46
CA LEU A 396 -10.25 -17.95 10.33
C LEU A 396 -10.25 -19.20 9.45
N ASP A 397 -11.26 -20.06 9.57
CA ASP A 397 -11.39 -21.29 8.77
C ASP A 397 -11.50 -20.96 7.28
N VAL A 398 -12.39 -20.01 6.93
CA VAL A 398 -12.59 -19.52 5.56
C VAL A 398 -11.30 -18.94 4.96
N MET A 399 -10.55 -18.18 5.75
CA MET A 399 -9.26 -17.63 5.30
C MET A 399 -8.16 -18.69 5.21
N ASN A 400 -8.18 -19.72 6.06
CA ASN A 400 -7.21 -20.82 6.03
C ASN A 400 -7.45 -21.75 4.83
N GLU A 401 -8.71 -22.09 4.51
CA GLU A 401 -9.09 -22.78 3.28
C GLU A 401 -8.62 -22.01 2.04
N ALA A 402 -8.86 -20.68 2.01
CA ALA A 402 -8.38 -19.80 0.94
C ALA A 402 -6.84 -19.82 0.81
N LYS A 403 -6.10 -19.70 1.94
CA LYS A 403 -4.63 -19.77 1.98
C LYS A 403 -4.12 -21.13 1.47
N GLN A 404 -4.74 -22.24 1.89
CA GLN A 404 -4.37 -23.59 1.47
C GLN A 404 -4.60 -23.80 -0.03
N HIS A 405 -5.72 -23.32 -0.59
CA HIS A 405 -5.98 -23.42 -2.03
C HIS A 405 -4.94 -22.65 -2.86
N ILE A 406 -4.53 -21.47 -2.39
CA ILE A 406 -3.45 -20.68 -3.00
C ILE A 406 -2.12 -21.45 -2.94
N GLN A 407 -1.74 -21.98 -1.77
CA GLN A 407 -0.46 -22.68 -1.55
C GLN A 407 -0.38 -24.07 -2.21
N GLY A 408 -1.50 -24.80 -2.30
CA GLY A 408 -1.62 -26.05 -3.05
C GLY A 408 -1.47 -25.84 -4.55
N SER A 409 -1.69 -24.61 -5.03
CA SER A 409 -1.52 -24.20 -6.42
C SER A 409 -0.10 -23.69 -6.77
N ILE A 410 0.87 -23.90 -5.88
CA ILE A 410 2.28 -23.49 -5.99
C ILE A 410 3.16 -24.75 -6.17
N THR A 411 4.02 -24.75 -7.19
CA THR A 411 4.89 -25.90 -7.52
C THR A 411 5.97 -26.14 -6.45
N PRO A 412 6.53 -27.37 -6.32
CA PRO A 412 7.59 -27.65 -5.34
C PRO A 412 8.80 -26.70 -5.43
N LEU A 413 9.22 -26.35 -6.64
CA LEU A 413 10.27 -25.36 -6.92
C LEU A 413 9.96 -23.98 -6.33
N GLN A 414 8.71 -23.54 -6.39
CA GLN A 414 8.28 -22.28 -5.79
C GLN A 414 8.15 -22.36 -4.26
N LYS A 415 7.86 -23.54 -3.70
CA LYS A 415 7.88 -23.76 -2.23
C LYS A 415 9.30 -23.64 -1.66
N ILE A 416 10.32 -24.06 -2.41
CA ILE A 416 11.73 -23.92 -2.02
C ILE A 416 12.14 -22.43 -2.00
N LEU A 417 11.79 -21.67 -3.05
CA LEU A 417 12.06 -20.23 -3.10
C LEU A 417 11.42 -19.45 -1.93
N LEU A 418 10.20 -19.82 -1.53
CA LEU A 418 9.53 -19.23 -0.36
C LEU A 418 10.15 -19.65 0.99
N ALA A 419 10.88 -20.77 1.04
CA ALA A 419 11.57 -21.23 2.25
C ALA A 419 12.92 -20.53 2.47
N ASP A 420 13.62 -20.15 1.40
CA ASP A 420 14.85 -19.35 1.47
C ASP A 420 14.59 -17.92 2.00
N GLU A 421 13.40 -17.35 1.76
CA GLU A 421 13.04 -16.04 2.33
C GLU A 421 12.85 -16.10 3.85
N CYS A 422 12.22 -17.14 4.39
CA CYS A 422 12.15 -17.34 5.85
C CYS A 422 13.55 -17.53 6.50
N LEU A 423 14.55 -17.96 5.73
CA LEU A 423 15.94 -18.05 6.19
C LEU A 423 16.69 -16.71 6.15
N TRP A 424 16.13 -15.68 5.49
CA TRP A 424 16.63 -14.30 5.54
C TRP A 424 16.21 -13.61 6.84
N ASP A 425 14.94 -13.73 7.23
CA ASP A 425 14.41 -13.23 8.52
C ASP A 425 15.17 -13.82 9.73
N MET A 426 15.71 -15.04 9.61
CA MET A 426 16.52 -15.67 10.66
C MET A 426 17.99 -15.19 10.73
N LYS A 427 18.46 -14.38 9.78
CA LYS A 427 19.87 -13.93 9.71
C LYS A 427 20.12 -12.53 10.31
N HIS A 428 19.09 -11.84 10.78
CA HIS A 428 19.20 -10.55 11.48
C HIS A 428 18.79 -10.70 12.95
N PRO A 429 19.74 -10.88 13.89
CA PRO A 429 19.44 -11.36 15.23
C PRO A 429 19.18 -10.22 16.24
N SER A 430 17.91 -9.81 16.39
CA SER A 430 17.51 -8.87 17.46
C SER A 430 16.23 -9.24 18.23
N ALA A 431 15.72 -10.48 18.14
CA ALA A 431 14.80 -11.04 19.16
C ALA A 431 14.63 -12.58 19.09
N ILE A 432 15.57 -13.36 19.64
CA ILE A 432 15.31 -14.78 19.97
C ILE A 432 15.53 -15.02 21.47
N LYS A 433 14.46 -14.81 22.24
CA LYS A 433 14.24 -15.49 23.52
C LYS A 433 12.79 -15.99 23.59
N SER A 434 12.67 -17.26 24.00
CA SER A 434 11.43 -18.00 24.32
C SER A 434 10.32 -18.10 23.24
N LEU A 435 10.38 -19.17 22.44
CA LEU A 435 9.20 -19.96 22.07
C LEU A 435 9.51 -21.45 22.28
N PRO A 436 8.58 -22.26 22.82
CA PRO A 436 8.80 -23.67 23.08
C PRO A 436 8.60 -24.52 21.81
N ILE A 437 9.47 -25.51 21.61
CA ILE A 437 9.36 -26.49 20.53
C ILE A 437 8.36 -27.58 20.94
N SER A 438 7.31 -27.79 20.15
CA SER A 438 6.56 -29.05 20.13
C SER A 438 6.78 -29.75 18.79
N THR A 439 7.03 -31.05 18.84
CA THR A 439 7.57 -31.84 17.73
C THR A 439 6.51 -32.66 17.02
N SER A 440 6.34 -32.45 15.72
CA SER A 440 6.01 -33.52 14.76
C SER A 440 6.29 -33.03 13.33
N LEU A 441 7.36 -33.54 12.73
CA LEU A 441 7.64 -33.46 11.29
C LEU A 441 7.84 -34.88 10.79
N ASP A 442 7.14 -35.27 9.74
CA ASP A 442 7.18 -36.62 9.21
C ASP A 442 8.54 -36.97 8.59
N ASN A 443 9.02 -38.19 8.86
CA ASN A 443 10.39 -38.65 8.57
C ASN A 443 10.80 -38.54 7.09
N ASP A 444 9.84 -38.57 6.15
CA ASP A 444 10.12 -38.48 4.70
C ASP A 444 10.59 -37.09 4.25
N SER A 445 10.39 -36.05 5.08
CA SER A 445 10.87 -34.68 4.77
C SER A 445 12.33 -34.47 5.16
N ALA A 446 12.84 -35.21 6.15
CA ALA A 446 14.19 -35.02 6.67
C ALA A 446 15.26 -35.58 5.73
N THR A 447 15.02 -36.75 5.14
CA THR A 447 15.95 -37.43 4.24
C THR A 447 16.21 -36.65 2.95
N PHE A 448 15.21 -35.97 2.39
CA PHE A 448 15.38 -35.16 1.17
C PHE A 448 16.26 -33.91 1.40
N ILE A 449 16.15 -33.29 2.58
CA ILE A 449 16.93 -32.10 2.95
C ILE A 449 18.42 -32.45 3.15
N GLU A 450 18.74 -33.64 3.66
CA GLU A 450 20.14 -34.08 3.78
C GLU A 450 20.80 -34.36 2.42
N THR A 451 20.09 -34.96 1.45
CA THR A 451 20.65 -35.16 0.10
C THR A 451 20.92 -33.82 -0.59
N THR A 452 19.94 -32.91 -0.60
CA THR A 452 20.09 -31.60 -1.27
C THR A 452 21.21 -30.75 -0.67
N LYS A 453 21.45 -30.83 0.66
CA LYS A 453 22.60 -30.16 1.30
C LYS A 453 23.94 -30.71 0.85
N LYS A 454 24.05 -32.02 0.58
CA LYS A 454 25.32 -32.62 0.13
C LYS A 454 25.71 -32.18 -1.28
N ASP A 455 24.74 -32.03 -2.17
CA ASP A 455 25.00 -31.62 -3.55
C ASP A 455 25.39 -30.14 -3.63
N ILE A 456 24.72 -29.25 -2.89
CA ILE A 456 25.00 -27.79 -2.90
C ILE A 456 26.41 -27.47 -2.38
N TYR A 457 26.92 -28.19 -1.35
CA TYR A 457 28.27 -27.97 -0.83
C TYR A 457 29.39 -28.68 -1.61
N SER A 458 29.08 -29.35 -2.73
CA SER A 458 30.08 -30.03 -3.56
C SER A 458 30.60 -29.22 -4.75
N HIS A 459 29.97 -28.09 -5.07
CA HIS A 459 30.29 -27.26 -6.24
C HIS A 459 30.92 -25.93 -5.85
N GLU A 460 32.17 -25.97 -5.37
CA GLU A 460 33.02 -24.79 -5.33
C GLU A 460 33.34 -24.28 -6.75
N ILE A 461 33.42 -22.95 -6.85
CA ILE A 461 33.53 -22.22 -8.11
C ILE A 461 34.93 -22.37 -8.71
N LYS A 462 35.05 -23.13 -9.81
CA LYS A 462 36.20 -22.97 -10.72
C LYS A 462 35.97 -21.73 -11.59
N VAL A 463 36.67 -20.65 -11.27
CA VAL A 463 36.74 -19.45 -12.11
C VAL A 463 37.47 -19.76 -13.41
N SER A 464 36.73 -19.84 -14.52
CA SER A 464 37.30 -19.95 -15.87
C SER A 464 37.60 -18.57 -16.45
N LYS A 465 38.88 -18.27 -16.68
CA LYS A 465 39.28 -17.17 -17.57
C LYS A 465 39.07 -17.61 -19.02
N SER A 466 38.39 -16.80 -19.82
CA SER A 466 38.30 -16.97 -21.26
C SER A 466 39.56 -16.43 -21.96
N VAL A 467 40.22 -17.29 -22.73
CA VAL A 467 41.15 -16.94 -23.81
C VAL A 467 40.79 -17.85 -25.00
N PRO A 468 40.77 -17.37 -26.26
CA PRO A 468 40.26 -18.15 -27.38
C PRO A 468 41.19 -19.29 -27.81
N GLU A 469 40.62 -20.27 -28.50
CA GLU A 469 41.32 -21.42 -29.10
C GLU A 469 42.20 -21.00 -30.29
N THR A 470 43.42 -21.53 -30.37
CA THR A 470 44.10 -21.84 -31.64
C THR A 470 44.94 -23.12 -31.53
N THR A 471 44.41 -24.19 -32.12
CA THR A 471 45.11 -25.22 -32.92
C THR A 471 46.55 -25.64 -32.61
N GLU A 472 46.68 -26.95 -32.34
CA GLU A 472 47.69 -27.89 -32.86
C GLU A 472 49.19 -27.63 -32.66
N THR A 473 49.82 -28.64 -32.05
CA THR A 473 51.25 -28.90 -32.05
C THR A 473 51.79 -29.14 -33.46
N ASN A 474 52.91 -28.49 -33.82
CA ASN A 474 53.98 -29.18 -34.52
C ASN A 474 55.36 -28.62 -34.14
N LEU A 475 56.35 -29.51 -34.08
CA LEU A 475 57.74 -29.11 -33.91
C LEU A 475 58.28 -28.56 -35.24
N ASN A 476 59.04 -27.47 -35.20
CA ASN A 476 60.46 -27.48 -35.55
C ASN A 476 61.07 -26.05 -35.65
N ASP A 477 62.38 -26.00 -35.39
CA ASP A 477 63.37 -25.13 -36.00
C ASP A 477 63.54 -23.63 -35.64
N PHE A 478 64.77 -23.38 -35.16
CA PHE A 478 65.68 -22.28 -35.49
C PHE A 478 65.50 -20.84 -34.94
N ASN A 479 66.46 -20.51 -34.06
CA ASN A 479 67.34 -19.33 -34.10
C ASN A 479 66.79 -17.89 -34.00
N SER A 480 67.14 -17.28 -32.85
CA SER A 480 68.12 -16.18 -32.76
C SER A 480 67.66 -14.74 -32.44
N THR A 481 68.63 -14.02 -31.86
CA THR A 481 68.75 -12.54 -31.74
C THR A 481 67.81 -11.76 -30.81
N LYS A 482 68.32 -11.56 -29.58
CA LYS A 482 68.56 -10.25 -28.90
C LYS A 482 68.78 -9.07 -29.90
N PRO A 483 68.58 -7.77 -29.54
CA PRO A 483 68.99 -7.24 -28.21
C PRO A 483 68.20 -6.04 -27.58
N SER A 484 68.43 -5.84 -26.27
CA SER A 484 68.70 -4.59 -25.50
C SER A 484 68.03 -3.25 -25.89
N LEU A 485 67.54 -2.44 -24.93
CA LEU A 485 68.38 -1.60 -24.06
C LEU A 485 67.65 -1.04 -22.81
N ASP A 486 68.41 -0.95 -21.73
CA ASP A 486 68.16 -0.32 -20.41
C ASP A 486 68.53 1.21 -20.46
N PRO A 487 68.57 2.02 -19.36
CA PRO A 487 68.06 1.89 -17.98
C PRO A 487 67.47 3.20 -17.36
N LYS A 488 67.29 3.21 -16.01
CA LYS A 488 67.18 4.37 -15.05
C LYS A 488 65.76 4.95 -14.86
N ASN A 489 65.29 5.40 -13.68
CA ASN A 489 65.77 5.52 -12.27
C ASN A 489 64.52 5.85 -11.38
N SER A 490 64.47 5.85 -10.03
CA SER A 490 65.23 5.23 -8.92
C SER A 490 64.71 5.71 -7.54
N PHE A 491 64.78 4.88 -6.48
CA PHE A 491 64.55 5.18 -5.04
C PHE A 491 63.10 5.48 -4.57
N ALA A 492 62.67 5.22 -3.31
CA ALA A 492 63.02 4.19 -2.29
C ALA A 492 62.09 4.34 -1.04
N GLU A 493 61.85 3.24 -0.30
CA GLU A 493 61.90 3.03 1.18
C GLU A 493 61.33 4.09 2.19
N ASP A 494 60.82 3.77 3.40
CA ASP A 494 60.28 2.51 3.98
C ASP A 494 59.59 2.74 5.37
N HIS A 495 58.76 1.77 5.78
CA HIS A 495 58.48 1.23 7.14
C HIS A 495 58.23 2.04 8.45
N ASN A 496 57.18 1.59 9.17
CA ASN A 496 57.09 1.30 10.64
C ASN A 496 57.20 2.44 11.70
N SER A 497 56.73 2.32 12.95
CA SER A 497 55.73 1.44 13.62
C SER A 497 55.36 2.00 15.03
N ASP A 498 54.41 1.32 15.71
CA ASP A 498 54.25 1.17 17.17
C ASP A 498 53.46 2.16 18.05
N LEU A 499 52.90 1.56 19.11
CA LEU A 499 52.01 2.13 20.13
C LEU A 499 52.76 2.72 21.32
N SER A 500 52.13 3.64 22.05
CA SER A 500 52.17 3.62 23.53
C SER A 500 51.05 4.45 24.19
N ILE A 501 50.72 4.12 25.44
CA ILE A 501 49.69 4.74 26.28
C ILE A 501 50.37 5.52 27.42
N SER A 502 49.94 6.74 27.74
CA SER A 502 50.06 7.29 29.11
C SER A 502 49.16 8.50 29.38
N HIS A 503 48.76 8.66 30.65
CA HIS A 503 47.95 9.78 31.16
C HIS A 503 48.76 11.07 31.39
N SER A 504 48.09 12.23 31.39
CA SER A 504 48.42 13.34 32.30
C SER A 504 47.17 14.12 32.74
N LYS A 505 47.18 14.61 33.99
CA LYS A 505 46.15 15.46 34.63
C LYS A 505 46.59 16.94 34.65
N ASN A 506 45.66 17.81 35.07
CA ASN A 506 45.80 19.19 35.62
C ASN A 506 45.21 20.26 34.68
N HIS A 507 44.57 21.34 35.14
CA HIS A 507 43.93 21.71 36.43
C HIS A 507 42.98 22.90 36.17
N HIS A 508 42.10 23.24 37.13
CA HIS A 508 41.44 24.55 37.43
C HIS A 508 41.28 25.61 36.31
N ASP A 509 40.12 26.28 36.18
CA ASP A 509 39.65 27.18 37.25
C ASP A 509 38.15 27.51 37.27
N SER A 510 37.76 28.42 38.18
CA SER A 510 36.44 28.51 38.81
C SER A 510 35.86 29.92 38.75
N ALA A 511 34.54 30.08 38.49
CA ALA A 511 33.78 31.24 38.94
C ALA A 511 32.26 30.96 38.94
N ALA A 512 31.60 31.25 40.06
CA ALA A 512 30.14 31.38 40.15
C ALA A 512 29.78 32.86 40.36
N ILE A 513 28.54 33.26 40.10
CA ILE A 513 27.81 34.28 40.86
C ILE A 513 26.30 34.10 40.66
N VAL A 514 25.56 34.44 41.71
CA VAL A 514 24.11 34.24 41.89
C VAL A 514 23.36 35.54 41.61
N THR A 515 22.18 35.45 40.99
CA THR A 515 20.97 36.21 41.37
C THR A 515 19.73 35.47 40.89
#